data_AF-A0A7C7QE02-F1
#
_entry.id   AF-A0A7C7QE02-F1
#
_cell.length_a   1.000
_cell.length_b   1.000
_cell.length_c   1.000
_cell.angle_alpha   90.00
_cell.angle_beta   90.00
_cell.angle_gamma   90.00
#
_symmetry.space_group_name_H-M   'P 1'
#
loop_
_entity.id
_entity.type
_entity.pdbx_description
1 polymer ?
#
loop_
_entity_poly.entity_id
_entity_poly.type
_entity_poly.pdbx_seq_one_letter_code
_entity_poly.pdbx_strand_id
1 'polypeptide(L)'
;MRKFVDLQVRLPRSLEEAELLAYHLKKLGFKVVALTVFRPQEVEAFQNLKKVFVRQGIDVLSRLNLKPRGSVELLEALRTYRKSFEIISVVCLG
;
A
#
# COMPACT_ATOMS: atom_id res chain seq x y z
N MET A 1 2.77 13.69 -19.69
CA MET A 1 4.01 13.22 -19.02
C MET A 1 3.76 11.84 -18.43
N ARG A 2 4.70 10.90 -18.60
CA ARG A 2 4.62 9.54 -18.01
C ARG A 2 4.77 9.63 -16.49
N LYS A 3 3.91 8.95 -15.73
CA LYS A 3 4.04 8.80 -14.27
C LYS A 3 4.62 7.41 -13.98
N PHE A 4 5.70 7.36 -13.20
CA PHE A 4 6.22 6.10 -12.66
C PHE A 4 5.49 5.77 -11.35
N VAL A 5 5.00 4.54 -11.26
CA VAL A 5 4.17 4.06 -10.16
C VAL A 5 4.74 2.74 -9.66
N ASP A 6 4.97 2.63 -8.35
CA ASP A 6 5.30 1.37 -7.69
C ASP A 6 4.08 0.86 -6.92
N LEU A 7 3.53 -0.28 -7.33
CA LEU A 7 2.32 -0.83 -6.73
C LEU A 7 2.59 -1.77 -5.56
N GLN A 8 3.85 -2.00 -5.15
CA GLN A 8 4.17 -2.97 -4.10
C GLN A 8 5.30 -2.48 -3.20
N VAL A 9 5.04 -1.38 -2.48
CA VAL A 9 5.95 -0.87 -1.46
C VAL A 9 5.56 -1.44 -0.10
N ARG A 10 6.54 -1.96 0.65
CA ARG A 10 6.32 -2.44 2.02
C ARG A 10 5.96 -1.27 2.93
N LEU A 11 4.98 -1.46 3.82
CA LEU A 11 4.66 -0.48 4.85
C LEU A 11 5.88 -0.28 5.78
N PRO A 12 6.39 0.97 5.93
CA PRO A 12 7.48 1.25 6.87
C PRO A 12 7.08 0.96 8.31
N ARG A 13 8.06 0.61 9.15
CA ARG A 13 7.88 0.31 10.58
C ARG A 13 8.09 1.53 11.48
N SER A 14 8.68 2.60 10.96
CA SER A 14 8.90 3.86 11.65
C SER A 14 8.79 5.05 10.69
N LEU A 15 8.70 6.27 11.24
CA LEU A 15 8.74 7.50 10.45
C LEU A 15 10.10 7.69 9.77
N GLU A 16 11.20 7.34 10.44
CA GLU A 16 12.55 7.40 9.87
C GLU A 16 12.70 6.47 8.65
N GLU A 17 12.20 5.23 8.75
CA GLU A 17 12.18 4.30 7.61
C GLU A 17 11.33 4.86 6.46
N ALA A 18 10.21 5.51 6.78
CA ALA A 18 9.33 6.13 5.79
C ALA A 18 10.01 7.31 5.07
N GLU A 19 10.73 8.16 5.80
CA GLU A 19 11.47 9.29 5.23
C GLU A 19 12.57 8.81 4.28
N LEU A 20 13.37 7.83 4.72
CA LEU A 20 14.43 7.26 3.90
C LEU A 20 13.87 6.61 2.63
N LEU A 21 12.80 5.82 2.76
CA LEU A 21 12.16 5.16 1.63
C LEU A 21 11.56 6.18 0.64
N ALA A 22 10.84 7.19 1.14
CA ALA A 22 10.27 8.25 0.31
C ALA A 22 11.36 9.06 -0.43
N TYR A 23 12.47 9.36 0.24
CA TYR A 23 13.63 10.02 -0.37
C TYR A 23 14.17 9.22 -1.57
N HIS A 24 14.40 7.91 -1.39
CA HIS A 24 14.91 7.05 -2.46
C HIS A 24 13.92 6.90 -3.62
N LEU A 25 12.63 6.68 -3.33
CA LEU A 25 11.59 6.59 -4.36
C LEU A 25 11.47 7.89 -5.16
N LYS A 26 11.58 9.04 -4.51
CA LYS A 26 11.57 10.34 -5.18
C LYS A 26 12.77 10.49 -6.11
N LYS A 27 13.97 10.11 -5.65
CA LYS A 27 15.21 10.13 -6.43
C LYS A 27 15.13 9.22 -7.66
N LEU A 28 14.43 8.08 -7.56
CA LEU A 28 14.17 7.16 -8.67
C LEU A 28 13.07 7.65 -9.64
N GLY A 29 12.40 8.77 -9.34
CA GLY A 29 11.41 9.38 -10.21
C GLY A 29 9.98 8.88 -10.02
N PHE A 30 9.70 8.05 -9.00
CA PHE A 30 8.35 7.63 -8.68
C PHE A 30 7.48 8.81 -8.25
N LYS A 31 6.22 8.79 -8.69
CA LYS A 31 5.21 9.81 -8.38
C LYS A 31 4.07 9.28 -7.54
N VAL A 32 3.82 7.97 -7.62
CA VAL A 32 2.77 7.30 -6.86
C VAL A 32 3.33 5.99 -6.34
N VAL A 33 3.02 5.64 -5.11
CA VAL A 33 3.32 4.33 -4.53
C VAL A 33 2.10 3.73 -3.85
N ALA A 34 2.01 2.40 -3.86
CA ALA A 34 1.02 1.68 -3.05
C ALA A 34 1.71 1.01 -1.86
N LEU A 35 1.38 1.47 -0.65
CA LEU A 35 1.87 0.84 0.58
C LEU A 35 1.01 -0.39 0.90
N THR A 36 1.68 -1.52 1.08
CA THR A 36 1.04 -2.81 1.36
C THR A 36 0.74 -2.90 2.85
N VAL A 37 -0.53 -2.81 3.20
CA VAL A 37 -1.08 -2.99 4.55
C VAL A 37 -1.43 -4.46 4.72
N PHE A 38 -1.03 -5.06 5.83
CA PHE A 38 -1.26 -6.48 6.08
C PHE A 38 -2.39 -6.72 7.07
N ARG A 39 -2.63 -5.77 7.97
CA ARG A 39 -3.59 -5.93 9.06
C ARG A 39 -4.48 -4.69 9.25
N PRO A 40 -5.77 -4.83 9.57
CA PRO A 40 -6.66 -3.68 9.80
C PRO A 40 -6.17 -2.70 10.86
N GLN A 41 -5.47 -3.18 11.90
CA GLN A 41 -4.85 -2.31 12.92
C GLN A 41 -3.73 -1.39 12.40
N GLU A 42 -3.24 -1.62 11.19
CA GLU A 42 -2.17 -0.80 10.58
C GLU A 42 -2.73 0.45 9.86
N VAL A 43 -4.06 0.65 9.85
CA VAL A 43 -4.71 1.80 9.18
C VAL A 43 -4.30 3.14 9.79
N GLU A 44 -4.20 3.24 11.11
CA GLU A 44 -3.77 4.49 11.77
C GLU A 44 -2.29 4.79 11.45
N ALA A 45 -1.43 3.78 11.53
CA ALA A 45 -0.04 3.88 11.12
C ALA A 45 0.09 4.30 9.65
N PHE A 46 -0.73 3.74 8.76
CA PHE A 46 -0.78 4.11 7.35
C PHE A 46 -1.04 5.61 7.14
N GLN A 47 -1.96 6.23 7.88
CA GLN A 47 -2.26 7.66 7.70
C GLN A 47 -1.08 8.56 8.10
N ASN A 48 -0.37 8.21 9.17
CA ASN A 48 0.81 8.96 9.59
C ASN A 48 1.98 8.78 8.61
N LEU A 49 2.20 7.56 8.14
CA LEU A 49 3.22 7.25 7.14
C LEU A 49 2.92 7.94 5.80
N LYS A 50 1.65 7.94 5.35
CA LYS A 50 1.21 8.60 4.12
C LYS A 50 1.62 10.08 4.07
N LYS A 51 1.52 10.80 5.20
CA LYS A 51 1.91 12.22 5.28
C LYS A 51 3.40 12.42 4.94
N VAL A 52 4.27 11.48 5.30
CA VAL A 52 5.72 11.56 5.00
C VAL A 52 5.99 11.53 3.49
N PHE A 53 5.38 10.58 2.78
CA PHE A 53 5.52 10.46 1.32
C PHE A 53 4.92 11.67 0.58
N VAL A 54 3.76 12.15 1.03
CA VAL A 54 3.10 13.32 0.44
C VAL A 54 3.97 14.58 0.60
N ARG A 55 4.63 14.77 1.75
CA ARG A 55 5.61 15.86 1.95
C ARG A 55 6.80 15.78 0.98
N GLN A 56 7.18 14.58 0.55
CA GLN A 56 8.22 14.36 -0.47
C GLN A 56 7.68 14.47 -1.91
N GLY A 57 6.39 14.78 -2.07
CA GLY A 57 5.72 14.89 -3.37
C GLY A 57 5.55 13.54 -4.06
N ILE A 58 5.19 12.51 -3.30
CA ILE A 58 4.78 11.18 -3.76
C ILE A 58 3.37 10.91 -3.26
N ASP A 59 2.45 10.59 -4.16
CA ASP A 59 1.09 10.18 -3.80
C ASP A 59 1.09 8.74 -3.27
N VAL A 60 0.22 8.44 -2.31
CA VAL A 60 0.16 7.14 -1.64
C VAL A 60 -1.22 6.51 -1.77
N LEU A 61 -1.24 5.30 -2.30
CA LEU A 61 -2.38 4.39 -2.34
C LEU A 61 -2.24 3.31 -1.25
N SER A 62 -3.37 2.83 -0.76
CA SER A 62 -3.50 1.69 0.13
C SER A 62 -3.64 0.40 -0.67
N ARG A 63 -2.80 -0.60 -0.36
CA ARG A 63 -2.86 -1.94 -0.96
C ARG A 63 -3.06 -3.01 0.09
N LEU A 64 -3.97 -3.95 -0.17
CA LEU A 64 -4.14 -5.18 0.60
C LEU A 64 -3.80 -6.40 -0.27
N ASN A 65 -3.08 -7.37 0.29
CA ASN A 65 -2.79 -8.64 -0.36
C ASN A 65 -3.58 -9.76 0.31
N LEU A 66 -4.59 -10.29 -0.38
CA LEU A 66 -5.39 -11.42 0.06
C LEU A 66 -4.71 -12.74 -0.34
N LYS A 67 -4.81 -13.74 0.52
CA LYS A 67 -4.36 -15.13 0.28
C LYS A 67 -5.49 -16.10 0.63
N PRO A 68 -6.61 -16.09 -0.10
CA PRO A 68 -7.77 -16.93 0.21
C PRO A 68 -7.46 -18.40 -0.08
N ARG A 69 -8.04 -19.31 0.71
CA ARG A 69 -8.00 -20.77 0.48
C ARG A 69 -9.05 -21.26 -0.52
N GLY A 70 -9.96 -20.37 -0.95
CA GLY A 70 -11.01 -20.69 -1.91
C GLY A 70 -11.89 -19.49 -2.25
N SER A 71 -12.85 -19.70 -3.15
CA SER A 71 -13.75 -18.65 -3.65
C SER A 71 -14.63 -18.03 -2.57
N VAL A 72 -15.10 -18.82 -1.61
CA VAL A 72 -15.93 -18.35 -0.49
C VAL A 72 -15.17 -17.33 0.36
N GLU A 73 -13.96 -17.69 0.84
CA GLU A 73 -13.11 -16.81 1.64
C GLU A 73 -12.71 -15.55 0.87
N LEU A 74 -12.45 -15.66 -0.44
CA LEU A 74 -12.17 -14.50 -1.29
C LEU A 74 -13.36 -13.53 -1.35
N LEU A 75 -14.57 -14.03 -1.61
CA LEU A 75 -15.75 -13.19 -1.74
C LEU A 75 -16.10 -12.47 -0.43
N GLU A 76 -15.94 -13.14 0.71
CA GLU A 76 -16.12 -12.54 2.04
C GLU A 76 -15.10 -11.42 2.30
N ALA A 77 -13.82 -11.69 2.03
CA ALA A 77 -12.76 -10.69 2.17
C ALA A 77 -12.98 -9.48 1.24
N LEU A 78 -13.37 -9.72 -0.03
CA LEU A 78 -13.67 -8.65 -0.97
C LEU A 78 -14.84 -7.79 -0.52
N ARG A 79 -15.94 -8.38 -0.02
CA ARG A 79 -17.08 -7.61 0.50
C ARG A 79 -16.66 -6.69 1.65
N THR A 80 -15.78 -7.19 2.51
CA THR A 80 -15.27 -6.47 3.68
C THR A 80 -14.35 -5.32 3.29
N TYR A 81 -13.38 -5.56 2.40
CA TYR A 81 -12.25 -4.65 2.20
C TYR A 81 -12.34 -3.75 0.96
N ARG A 82 -13.18 -4.06 -0.04
CA ARG A 82 -13.22 -3.34 -1.33
C ARG A 82 -13.55 -1.85 -1.24
N LYS A 83 -14.13 -1.40 -0.12
CA LYS A 83 -14.45 0.02 0.12
C LYS A 83 -13.38 0.74 0.96
N SER A 84 -12.46 -0.01 1.55
CA SER A 84 -11.45 0.51 2.50
C SER A 84 -10.06 0.63 1.90
N PHE A 85 -9.77 -0.14 0.84
CA PHE A 85 -8.48 -0.14 0.15
C PHE A 85 -8.64 0.28 -1.29
N GLU A 86 -7.68 1.07 -1.78
CA GLU A 86 -7.64 1.51 -3.18
C GLU A 86 -7.23 0.36 -4.11
N ILE A 87 -6.39 -0.56 -3.61
CA ILE A 87 -5.92 -1.73 -4.34
C ILE A 87 -6.11 -2.98 -3.49
N ILE A 88 -6.76 -4.00 -4.07
CA ILE A 88 -6.76 -5.35 -3.53
C ILE A 88 -6.08 -6.26 -4.55
N SER A 89 -5.06 -6.99 -4.10
CA SER A 89 -4.44 -8.06 -4.89
C SER A 89 -4.72 -9.41 -4.26
N VAL A 90 -4.78 -10.45 -5.09
CA VAL A 90 -5.07 -11.82 -4.66
C VAL A 90 -3.91 -12.71 -5.07
N VAL A 91 -3.36 -13.45 -4.13
CA VAL A 91 -2.40 -14.52 -4.43
C VAL A 91 -3.18 -15.82 -4.57
N CYS A 92 -3.28 -16.32 -5.79
CA CYS A 92 -3.87 -17.62 -6.07
C CYS A 92 -2.80 -18.70 -5.90
N LEU A 93 -2.93 -19.51 -4.86
CA LEU A 93 -2.13 -20.73 -4.68
C LEU A 93 -2.97 -21.85 -5.31
N GLY A 94 -2.56 -22.31 -6.50
CA GLY A 94 -3.23 -23.38 -7.24
C GLY A 94 -3.07 -24.74 -6.58
#